data_AF-A0A5E4JSM3-F1
#
_entry.id   AF-A0A5E4JSM3-F1
#
_cell.length_a   1.000
_cell.length_b   1.000
_cell.length_c   1.000
_cell.angle_alpha   90.00
_cell.angle_beta   90.00
_cell.angle_gamma   90.00
#
_symmetry.space_group_name_H-M   'P 1'
#
loop_
_entity.id
_entity.type
_entity.pdbx_description
1 polymer ?
#
loop_
_entity_poly.entity_id
_entity_poly.type
_entity_poly.pdbx_seq_one_letter_code
_entity_poly.pdbx_strand_id
1 'polypeptide(L)'
;MKILAFNFEKLSAERLSNTKDNIKVGTHVDISDISEVKAELLSPSGLILGVKFKFSLDYAPNFAKVEIAGHFLVEVDKSLGEKTLKEWKNKKLTDEIQYSLINVILEKSTLKALDLEEQIGIPLHFPMPSYKKE
;
A
#
# COMPACT_ATOMS: atom_id res chain seq x y z
N MET A 1 8.46 8.94 -12.72
CA MET A 1 7.37 8.95 -11.72
C MET A 1 7.89 9.56 -10.41
N LYS A 2 7.16 10.50 -9.82
CA LYS A 2 7.56 11.20 -8.59
C LYS A 2 6.40 11.24 -7.61
N ILE A 3 6.61 10.75 -6.38
CA ILE A 3 5.59 10.83 -5.31
C ILE A 3 5.58 12.25 -4.75
N LEU A 4 4.41 12.89 -4.75
CA LEU A 4 4.22 14.26 -4.29
C LEU A 4 3.70 14.30 -2.84
N ALA A 5 2.80 13.39 -2.49
CA ALA A 5 2.21 13.29 -1.16
C ALA A 5 1.76 11.85 -0.90
N PHE A 6 1.73 11.43 0.37
CA PHE A 6 1.23 10.12 0.79
C PHE A 6 0.59 10.25 2.15
N ASN A 7 -0.67 9.82 2.29
CA ASN A 7 -1.45 9.97 3.52
C ASN A 7 -2.18 8.67 3.86
N PHE A 8 -2.17 8.31 5.15
CA PHE A 8 -3.03 7.26 5.69
C PHE A 8 -4.38 7.86 6.08
N GLU A 9 -5.47 7.19 5.72
CA GLU A 9 -6.84 7.54 6.08
C GLU A 9 -7.40 6.64 7.18
N LYS A 10 -7.02 5.35 7.17
CA LYS A 10 -7.43 4.36 8.16
C LYS A 10 -6.24 3.50 8.55
N LEU A 11 -6.08 3.30 9.85
CA LEU A 11 -5.17 2.34 10.45
C LEU A 11 -5.95 1.49 11.43
N SER A 12 -5.95 0.18 11.25
CA SER A 12 -6.68 -0.76 12.09
C SER A 12 -5.83 -1.99 12.30
N ALA A 13 -5.70 -2.42 13.54
CA ALA A 13 -5.06 -3.67 13.90
C ALA A 13 -5.87 -4.33 15.01
N GLU A 14 -6.16 -5.61 14.85
CA GLU A 14 -7.00 -6.37 15.77
C GLU A 14 -6.39 -7.74 16.02
N ARG A 15 -6.25 -8.12 17.29
CA ARG A 15 -5.94 -9.50 17.69
C ARG A 15 -7.27 -10.22 17.95
N LEU A 16 -7.49 -11.32 17.23
CA LEU A 16 -8.71 -12.11 17.27
C LEU A 16 -8.57 -13.35 18.16
N SER A 17 -7.35 -13.84 18.37
CA SER A 17 -7.06 -15.02 19.20
C SER A 17 -5.72 -14.92 19.92
N ASN A 18 -5.56 -15.74 20.98
CA ASN A 18 -4.31 -15.89 21.72
C ASN A 18 -3.55 -17.19 21.35
N THR A 19 -4.14 -18.07 20.56
CA THR A 19 -3.52 -19.35 20.16
C THR A 19 -2.51 -19.11 19.03
N LYS A 20 -1.26 -19.56 19.22
CA LYS A 20 -0.14 -19.26 18.31
C LYS A 20 0.20 -20.35 17.29
N ASP A 21 -0.62 -21.40 17.19
CA ASP A 21 -0.28 -22.58 16.41
C ASP A 21 -0.47 -22.35 14.90
N ASN A 22 0.59 -22.60 14.11
CA ASN A 22 0.60 -22.60 12.64
C ASN A 22 0.05 -21.33 11.98
N ILE A 23 0.35 -20.16 12.54
CA ILE A 23 -0.06 -18.87 11.97
C ILE A 23 0.59 -18.69 10.58
N LYS A 24 -0.23 -18.40 9.58
CA LYS A 24 0.20 -18.01 8.23
C LYS A 24 -0.21 -16.57 7.96
N VAL A 25 0.70 -15.78 7.41
CA VAL A 25 0.45 -14.36 7.12
C VAL A 25 0.24 -14.17 5.63
N GLY A 26 -0.93 -13.65 5.25
CA GLY A 26 -1.26 -13.27 3.87
C GLY A 26 -1.21 -11.76 3.70
N THR A 27 -0.42 -11.28 2.73
CA THR A 27 -0.33 -9.85 2.37
C THR A 27 -1.16 -9.56 1.13
N HIS A 28 -2.01 -8.54 1.21
CA HIS A 28 -2.86 -8.12 0.09
C HIS A 28 -2.78 -6.62 -0.10
N VAL A 29 -2.67 -6.21 -1.37
CA VAL A 29 -2.68 -4.81 -1.80
C VAL A 29 -3.78 -4.66 -2.84
N ASP A 30 -4.66 -3.68 -2.62
CA ASP A 30 -5.73 -3.31 -3.54
C ASP A 30 -5.64 -1.83 -3.87
N ILE A 31 -5.75 -1.49 -5.14
CA ILE A 31 -5.91 -0.11 -5.60
C ILE A 31 -7.38 0.07 -5.91
N SER A 32 -8.04 0.94 -5.17
CA SER A 32 -9.49 1.13 -5.23
C SER A 32 -9.92 2.25 -6.18
N ASP A 33 -9.07 3.25 -6.37
CA ASP A 33 -9.32 4.39 -7.28
C ASP A 33 -8.02 4.97 -7.83
N ILE A 34 -8.10 5.45 -9.08
CA ILE A 34 -7.07 6.27 -9.73
C ILE A 34 -7.80 7.38 -10.48
N SER A 35 -7.50 8.63 -10.11
CA SER A 35 -8.15 9.82 -10.66
C SER A 35 -7.14 10.92 -10.97
N GLU A 36 -7.45 11.77 -11.95
CA GLU A 36 -6.62 12.93 -12.25
C GLU A 36 -6.85 14.02 -11.20
N VAL A 37 -5.76 14.60 -10.68
CA VAL A 37 -5.82 15.72 -9.75
C VAL A 37 -5.33 16.98 -10.46
N LYS A 38 -6.23 17.92 -10.67
CA LYS A 38 -5.89 19.26 -11.17
C LYS A 38 -5.32 20.08 -10.03
N ALA A 39 -4.02 20.33 -10.06
CA ALA A 39 -3.37 21.22 -9.11
C ALA A 39 -2.97 22.51 -9.82
N GLU A 40 -3.85 23.51 -9.78
CA GLU A 40 -3.61 24.82 -10.41
C GLU A 40 -2.40 25.56 -9.79
N LEU A 41 -2.07 25.26 -8.53
CA LEU A 41 -0.92 25.83 -7.82
C LEU A 41 0.40 25.10 -8.07
N LEU A 42 0.35 23.84 -8.51
CA LEU A 42 1.55 23.12 -8.88
C LEU A 42 1.78 23.43 -10.36
N SER A 43 3.03 23.67 -10.77
CA SER A 43 3.39 23.69 -12.19
C SER A 43 3.96 22.33 -12.56
N PRO A 44 3.14 21.25 -12.63
CA PRO A 44 3.67 19.94 -12.89
C PRO A 44 4.24 19.88 -14.31
N SER A 45 5.34 19.16 -14.43
CA SER A 45 5.92 18.80 -15.72
C SER A 45 5.10 17.74 -16.45
N GLY A 46 4.24 17.01 -15.71
CA GLY A 46 3.37 15.95 -16.23
C GLY A 46 1.95 15.99 -15.65
N LEU A 47 1.29 14.83 -15.64
CA LEU A 47 -0.03 14.64 -15.03
C LEU A 47 0.11 14.17 -13.58
N ILE A 48 -0.75 14.69 -12.71
CA ILE A 48 -0.84 14.25 -11.32
C ILE A 48 -2.02 13.28 -11.20
N LEU A 49 -1.73 12.07 -10.73
CA LEU A 49 -2.72 11.06 -10.42
C LEU A 49 -2.86 10.94 -8.90
N GLY A 50 -4.10 10.94 -8.43
CA GLY A 50 -4.48 10.52 -7.09
C GLY A 50 -4.80 9.04 -7.08
N VAL A 51 -4.18 8.28 -6.17
CA VAL A 51 -4.36 6.83 -6.05
C VAL A 51 -4.86 6.51 -4.66
N LYS A 52 -6.01 5.83 -4.56
CA LYS A 52 -6.55 5.31 -3.29
C LYS A 52 -6.27 3.83 -3.17
N PHE A 53 -5.81 3.39 -2.01
CA PHE A 53 -5.39 2.01 -1.80
C PHE A 53 -5.88 1.44 -0.46
N LYS A 54 -5.87 0.11 -0.41
CA LYS A 54 -5.98 -0.68 0.81
C LYS A 54 -4.85 -1.71 0.85
N PHE A 55 -4.13 -1.74 1.96
CA PHE A 55 -3.16 -2.77 2.32
C PHE A 55 -3.74 -3.56 3.49
N SER A 56 -3.64 -4.89 3.46
CA SER A 56 -4.08 -5.73 4.57
C SER A 56 -3.21 -6.94 4.80
N LEU A 57 -3.06 -7.28 6.07
CA LEU A 57 -2.41 -8.49 6.54
C LEU A 57 -3.46 -9.35 7.25
N ASP A 58 -3.57 -10.60 6.78
CA ASP A 58 -4.46 -11.60 7.37
C ASP A 58 -3.63 -12.69 8.03
N TYR A 59 -3.80 -12.86 9.33
CA TYR A 59 -3.13 -13.90 10.11
C TYR A 59 -4.09 -15.08 10.28
N ALA A 60 -4.00 -16.02 9.36
CA ALA A 60 -4.88 -17.18 9.27
C ALA A 60 -4.53 -18.24 10.33
N PRO A 61 -5.52 -19.05 10.77
CA PRO A 61 -6.92 -19.02 10.33
C PRO A 61 -7.81 -17.97 11.01
N ASN A 62 -7.46 -17.46 12.19
CA ASN A 62 -8.22 -16.44 12.90
C ASN A 62 -7.40 -15.84 14.06
N PHE A 63 -6.18 -15.37 13.78
CA PHE A 63 -5.26 -14.90 14.80
C PHE A 63 -5.29 -13.38 14.95
N ALA A 64 -5.15 -12.66 13.85
CA ALA A 64 -5.11 -11.20 13.82
C ALA A 64 -5.40 -10.65 12.43
N LYS A 65 -5.75 -9.38 12.36
CA LYS A 65 -5.94 -8.65 11.11
C LYS A 65 -5.36 -7.24 11.19
N VAL A 66 -4.66 -6.82 10.15
CA VAL A 66 -4.22 -5.43 9.97
C VAL A 66 -4.84 -4.90 8.69
N GLU A 67 -5.44 -3.71 8.77
CA GLU A 67 -5.95 -2.97 7.61
C GLU A 67 -5.44 -1.54 7.62
N ILE A 68 -4.79 -1.16 6.53
CA ILE A 68 -4.28 0.19 6.28
C ILE A 68 -4.94 0.68 5.00
N ALA A 69 -5.60 1.83 5.04
CA ALA A 69 -6.14 2.48 3.85
C ALA A 69 -5.62 3.90 3.76
N GLY A 70 -5.48 4.40 2.55
CA GLY A 70 -4.95 5.73 2.33
C GLY A 70 -4.98 6.14 0.87
N HIS A 71 -4.34 7.26 0.61
CA HIS A 71 -4.15 7.76 -0.74
C HIS A 71 -2.79 8.42 -0.91
N PHE A 72 -2.34 8.52 -2.14
CA PHE A 72 -1.13 9.26 -2.48
C PHE A 72 -1.27 9.95 -3.83
N LEU A 73 -0.47 11.00 -4.00
CA LEU A 73 -0.38 11.77 -5.24
C LEU A 73 0.93 11.44 -5.93
N VAL A 74 0.84 11.19 -7.24
CA VAL A 74 2.00 10.83 -8.05
C VAL A 74 2.01 11.62 -9.36
N GLU A 75 3.15 12.22 -9.67
CA GLU A 75 3.41 12.86 -10.96
C GLU A 75 4.01 11.85 -11.94
N VAL A 76 3.40 11.75 -13.12
CA VAL A 76 3.82 10.89 -14.23
C VAL A 76 3.86 11.70 -15.53
N ASP A 77 4.62 11.22 -16.51
CA ASP A 77 4.62 11.80 -17.84
C ASP A 77 3.21 11.80 -18.43
N LYS A 78 2.85 12.86 -19.17
CA LYS A 78 1.48 13.06 -19.67
C LYS A 78 0.96 11.85 -20.47
N SER A 79 1.79 11.28 -21.34
CA SER A 79 1.41 10.11 -22.14
C SER A 79 1.10 8.88 -21.27
N LEU A 80 1.90 8.64 -20.23
CA LEU A 80 1.66 7.55 -19.30
C LEU A 80 0.39 7.79 -18.48
N GLY A 81 0.20 9.01 -17.96
CA GLY A 81 -0.98 9.37 -17.16
C GLY A 81 -2.30 9.21 -17.93
N GLU A 82 -2.37 9.71 -19.16
CA GLU A 82 -3.57 9.57 -20.01
C GLU A 82 -3.88 8.10 -20.30
N LYS A 83 -2.85 7.29 -20.58
CA LYS A 83 -2.99 5.85 -20.80
C LYS A 83 -3.50 5.14 -19.54
N THR A 84 -2.91 5.42 -18.38
CA THR A 84 -3.34 4.85 -17.10
C THR A 84 -4.79 5.18 -16.80
N LEU A 85 -5.19 6.45 -16.94
CA LEU A 85 -6.58 6.86 -16.72
C LEU A 85 -7.56 6.17 -17.67
N LYS A 86 -7.16 5.93 -18.93
CA LYS A 86 -7.98 5.22 -19.91
C LYS A 86 -8.14 3.74 -19.57
N GLU A 87 -7.05 3.06 -19.20
CA GLU A 87 -7.06 1.63 -18.85
C GLU A 87 -7.78 1.36 -17.53
N TRP A 88 -7.62 2.28 -16.55
CA TRP A 88 -8.25 2.17 -15.24
C TRP A 88 -9.78 2.18 -15.29
N LYS A 89 -10.40 2.77 -16.33
CA LYS A 89 -11.85 2.66 -16.56
C LYS A 89 -12.35 1.22 -16.63
N ASN A 90 -11.48 0.29 -17.05
CA ASN A 90 -11.75 -1.15 -17.08
C ASN A 90 -11.13 -1.90 -15.89
N LYS A 91 -10.66 -1.19 -14.85
CA LYS A 91 -9.87 -1.70 -13.71
C LYS A 91 -8.64 -2.50 -14.13
N LYS A 92 -8.01 -2.10 -15.23
CA LYS A 92 -6.76 -2.68 -15.72
C LYS A 92 -5.65 -1.65 -15.60
N LEU A 93 -4.46 -2.12 -15.32
CA LEU A 93 -3.23 -1.33 -15.34
C LEU A 93 -2.21 -2.09 -16.17
N THR A 94 -1.36 -1.37 -16.91
CA THR A 94 -0.15 -1.99 -17.44
C THR A 94 0.78 -2.40 -16.31
N ASP A 95 1.48 -3.51 -16.49
CA ASP A 95 2.45 -4.06 -15.55
C ASP A 95 3.40 -3.00 -14.96
N GLU A 96 4.02 -2.16 -15.80
CA GLU A 96 5.02 -1.17 -15.35
C GLU A 96 4.50 -0.19 -14.28
N ILE A 97 3.36 0.46 -14.53
CA ILE A 97 2.80 1.41 -13.56
C ILE A 97 2.20 0.68 -12.36
N GLN A 98 1.58 -0.48 -12.58
CA GLN A 98 1.02 -1.28 -11.48
C GLN A 98 2.09 -1.68 -10.47
N TYR A 99 3.23 -2.22 -10.93
CA TYR A 99 4.35 -2.56 -10.06
C TYR A 99 4.85 -1.34 -9.29
N SER A 100 4.97 -0.20 -9.97
CA SER A 100 5.45 1.04 -9.37
C SER A 100 4.52 1.55 -8.26
N LEU A 101 3.20 1.54 -8.48
CA LEU A 101 2.21 1.96 -7.47
C LEU A 101 2.17 0.98 -6.29
N ILE A 102 2.17 -0.33 -6.57
CA ILE A 102 2.16 -1.37 -5.53
C ILE A 102 3.42 -1.28 -4.66
N ASN A 103 4.60 -1.06 -5.25
CA ASN A 103 5.84 -0.93 -4.48
C ASN A 103 5.81 0.26 -3.53
N VAL A 104 5.25 1.39 -3.95
CA VAL A 104 5.08 2.56 -3.08
C VAL A 104 4.14 2.25 -1.92
N ILE A 105 3.02 1.56 -2.19
CA ILE A 105 2.07 1.14 -1.16
C ILE A 105 2.74 0.18 -0.18
N LEU A 106 3.46 -0.83 -0.68
CA LEU A 106 4.17 -1.82 0.13
C LEU A 106 5.21 -1.13 1.02
N GLU A 107 6.08 -0.30 0.46
CA GLU A 107 7.14 0.37 1.21
C GLU A 107 6.57 1.15 2.41
N LYS A 108 5.55 1.98 2.19
CA LYS A 108 4.98 2.81 3.25
C LYS A 108 4.10 2.02 4.22
N SER A 109 3.32 1.07 3.71
CA SER A 109 2.37 0.32 4.53
C SER A 109 3.06 -0.76 5.36
N THR A 110 4.11 -1.40 4.85
CA THR A 110 4.94 -2.36 5.60
C THR A 110 5.54 -1.72 6.84
N LEU A 111 6.13 -0.53 6.71
CA LEU A 111 6.69 0.20 7.86
C LEU A 111 5.62 0.52 8.92
N LYS A 112 4.43 0.94 8.47
CA LYS A 112 3.36 1.25 9.41
C LYS A 112 2.72 0.00 10.03
N ALA A 113 2.65 -1.10 9.28
CA ALA A 113 2.16 -2.37 9.76
C ALA A 113 3.06 -2.95 10.86
N LEU A 114 4.38 -2.85 10.73
CA LEU A 114 5.33 -3.25 11.78
C LEU A 114 5.05 -2.53 13.11
N ASP A 115 4.90 -1.21 13.07
CA ASP A 115 4.58 -0.41 14.26
C ASP A 115 3.25 -0.85 14.90
N LEU A 116 2.22 -1.11 14.09
CA LEU A 116 0.94 -1.62 14.58
C LEU A 116 1.06 -3.03 15.18
N GLU A 117 1.82 -3.92 14.54
CA GLU A 117 2.07 -5.29 14.98
C GLU A 117 2.75 -5.31 16.35
N GLU A 118 3.75 -4.45 16.56
CA GLU A 118 4.44 -4.29 17.83
C GLU A 118 3.50 -3.75 18.92
N GLN A 119 2.68 -2.73 18.61
CA GLN A 119 1.74 -2.13 19.57
C GLN A 119 0.71 -3.12 20.11
N ILE A 120 0.22 -4.04 19.27
CA ILE A 120 -0.75 -5.08 19.69
C ILE A 120 -0.08 -6.43 19.99
N GLY A 121 1.25 -6.51 19.92
CA GLY A 121 2.06 -7.68 20.28
C GLY A 121 1.82 -8.93 19.44
N ILE A 122 1.54 -8.78 18.14
CA ILE A 122 1.37 -9.91 17.21
C ILE A 122 2.68 -10.24 16.47
N PRO A 123 2.84 -11.45 15.88
CA PRO A 123 4.04 -11.76 15.10
C PRO A 123 4.21 -10.81 13.91
N LEU A 124 5.46 -10.51 13.59
CA LEU A 124 5.77 -9.67 12.43
C LEU A 124 5.43 -10.39 11.13
N HIS A 125 4.91 -9.66 10.15
CA HIS A 125 4.54 -10.24 8.84
C HIS A 125 5.73 -10.60 7.95
N PHE A 126 6.94 -10.14 8.28
CA PHE A 126 8.18 -10.54 7.61
C PHE A 126 9.31 -10.73 8.64
N PRO A 127 10.32 -11.56 8.30
CA PRO A 127 11.45 -11.80 9.20
C PRO A 127 12.33 -10.55 9.31
N MET A 128 12.60 -10.12 10.53
CA MET A 128 13.56 -9.05 10.76
C MET A 128 14.98 -9.48 10.37
N PRO A 129 15.79 -8.57 9.80
CA PRO A 129 17.21 -8.80 9.63
C PRO A 129 17.84 -9.18 10.97
N SER A 130 18.65 -10.23 10.97
CA SER A 130 19.40 -10.68 12.13
C SER A 130 20.86 -10.88 11.76
N TYR A 131 21.75 -10.48 12.66
CA TYR A 131 23.17 -10.79 12.52
C TYR A 131 23.39 -12.25 12.93
N LYS A 132 23.97 -13.05 12.05
CA LYS A 132 24.40 -14.43 12.37
C LYS A 132 25.86 -14.38 12.79
N LYS A 133 26.22 -15.09 13.85
CA LYS A 133 27.64 -15.40 14.13
C LYS A 133 28.16 -16.26 12.96
N GLU A 134 29.34 -15.92 12.46
CA GLU A 134 30.12 -16.76 11.54
C GLU A 134 30.39 -18.15 12.13
#